data_AF-A0A7X6PZV8-F1
#
_entry.id   AF-A0A7X6PZV8-F1
#
_cell.length_a   1.000
_cell.length_b   1.000
_cell.length_c   1.000
_cell.angle_alpha   90.00
_cell.angle_beta   90.00
_cell.angle_gamma   90.00
#
_symmetry.space_group_name_H-M   'P 1'
#
loop_
_entity.id
_entity.type
_entity.pdbx_description
1 polymer ?
#
loop_
_entity_poly.entity_id
_entity_poly.type
_entity_poly.pdbx_seq_one_letter_code
_entity_poly.pdbx_strand_id
1 'polypeptide(L)'
;MRSVKEIYDYNKDNDYGKSVNDRMTYNAFAYTAKQLKEDEVVNVAFMGILYYQVSAQFTQWYATLITDQRIIVGLYGLFNKEMKIFDLKDYHSFENKDTGSYQTITFIGDGQTLNIGVLKHRGDDLAHDIASKTNLKHIK
;
A
#
# COMPACT_ATOMS: atom_id res chain seq x y z
N MET A 1 1.57 13.78 -2.33
CA MET A 1 0.11 13.92 -2.54
C MET A 1 -0.55 14.31 -1.23
N ARG A 2 -1.48 15.27 -1.24
CA ARG A 2 -2.12 15.82 -0.03
C ARG A 2 -3.64 15.67 -0.03
N SER A 3 -4.26 15.47 -1.18
CA SER A 3 -5.71 15.27 -1.29
C SER A 3 -6.08 13.82 -1.64
N VAL A 4 -7.29 13.42 -1.25
CA VAL A 4 -7.85 12.11 -1.61
C VAL A 4 -7.88 11.90 -3.12
N LYS A 5 -8.18 12.96 -3.89
CA LYS A 5 -8.23 12.89 -5.35
C LYS A 5 -6.84 12.59 -5.92
N GLU A 6 -5.80 13.31 -5.50
CA GLU A 6 -4.43 13.04 -5.96
C GLU A 6 -3.98 11.62 -5.62
N ILE A 7 -4.30 11.14 -4.41
CA ILE A 7 -3.98 9.78 -3.97
C ILE A 7 -4.66 8.73 -4.85
N TYR A 8 -5.96 8.92 -5.12
CA TYR A 8 -6.73 8.02 -5.97
C TYR A 8 -6.25 8.04 -7.43
N ASP A 9 -6.07 9.23 -7.99
CA ASP A 9 -5.62 9.42 -9.37
C ASP A 9 -4.22 8.81 -9.56
N TYR A 10 -3.31 9.00 -8.60
CA TYR A 10 -2.00 8.36 -8.62
C TYR A 10 -2.09 6.83 -8.72
N ASN A 11 -2.91 6.20 -7.87
CA ASN A 11 -3.11 4.75 -7.93
C ASN A 11 -3.70 4.33 -9.29
N LYS A 12 -4.70 5.07 -9.78
CA LYS A 12 -5.43 4.75 -11.01
C LYS A 12 -4.56 4.92 -12.26
N ASP A 13 -3.82 6.02 -12.35
CA ASP A 13 -2.99 6.35 -13.52
C ASP A 13 -1.79 5.40 -13.65
N ASN A 14 -1.28 4.88 -12.52
CA ASN A 14 -0.22 3.89 -12.50
C ASN A 14 -0.71 2.43 -12.53
N ASP A 15 -2.03 2.21 -12.48
CA ASP A 15 -2.65 0.87 -12.43
C ASP A 15 -2.15 0.00 -11.26
N TYR A 16 -1.99 0.60 -10.07
CA TYR A 16 -1.54 -0.10 -8.85
C TYR A 16 -2.66 -0.81 -8.09
N GLY A 17 -3.67 -1.28 -8.84
CA GLY A 17 -4.77 -2.08 -8.34
C GLY A 17 -6.04 -1.29 -8.04
N LYS A 18 -7.10 -2.05 -7.78
CA LYS A 18 -8.44 -1.53 -7.50
C LYS A 18 -9.18 -2.47 -6.56
N SER A 19 -10.12 -1.91 -5.82
CA SER A 19 -11.17 -2.68 -5.14
C SER A 19 -12.21 -3.15 -6.17
N VAL A 20 -13.41 -3.53 -5.71
CA VAL A 20 -14.51 -4.02 -6.56
C VAL A 20 -14.83 -3.06 -7.73
N ASN A 21 -14.73 -1.76 -7.51
CA ASN A 21 -14.89 -0.72 -8.55
C ASN A 21 -14.19 0.60 -8.13
N ASP A 22 -14.16 1.56 -9.05
CA ASP A 22 -13.58 2.90 -8.85
C ASP A 22 -14.13 3.62 -7.62
N ARG A 23 -15.46 3.56 -7.40
CA ARG A 23 -16.11 4.21 -6.25
C ARG A 23 -15.65 3.60 -4.93
N MET A 24 -15.55 2.27 -4.85
CA MET A 24 -15.06 1.60 -3.65
C MET A 24 -13.58 1.86 -3.41
N THR A 25 -12.79 1.90 -4.48
CA THR A 25 -11.36 2.25 -4.43
C THR A 25 -11.16 3.67 -3.91
N TYR A 26 -11.90 4.64 -4.45
CA TYR A 26 -11.90 6.02 -3.97
C TYR A 26 -12.30 6.10 -2.48
N ASN A 27 -13.35 5.38 -2.08
CA ASN A 27 -13.79 5.37 -0.68
C ASN A 27 -12.74 4.75 0.27
N ALA A 28 -12.01 3.72 -0.17
CA ALA A 28 -10.93 3.14 0.62
C ALA A 28 -9.78 4.15 0.82
N PHE A 29 -9.36 4.84 -0.24
CA PHE A 29 -8.37 5.91 -0.11
C PHE A 29 -8.89 7.08 0.73
N ALA A 30 -10.15 7.48 0.55
CA ALA A 30 -10.77 8.55 1.34
C ALA A 30 -10.83 8.21 2.83
N TYR A 31 -11.13 6.95 3.16
CA TYR A 31 -11.12 6.45 4.53
C TYR A 31 -9.71 6.45 5.12
N THR A 32 -8.72 6.01 4.35
CA THR A 32 -7.31 5.91 4.77
C THR A 32 -6.67 7.28 4.96
N ALA A 33 -6.94 8.22 4.04
CA ALA A 33 -6.43 9.59 4.08
C ALA A 33 -6.92 10.39 5.29
N LYS A 34 -8.02 10.00 5.95
CA LYS A 34 -8.47 10.63 7.22
C LYS A 34 -7.47 10.49 8.36
N GLN A 35 -6.50 9.57 8.24
CA GLN A 35 -5.47 9.35 9.26
C GLN A 35 -4.21 10.18 9.01
N LEU A 36 -4.11 10.89 7.88
CA LEU A 36 -2.99 11.77 7.58
C LEU A 36 -2.96 12.93 8.57
N LYS A 37 -1.77 13.26 9.05
CA LYS A 37 -1.55 14.50 9.78
C LYS A 37 -1.54 15.68 8.81
N GLU A 38 -1.72 16.90 9.32
CA GLU A 38 -1.80 18.11 8.49
C GLU A 38 -0.53 18.36 7.64
N ASP A 39 0.63 17.99 8.17
CA ASP A 39 1.94 18.18 7.55
C ASP A 39 2.39 17.00 6.67
N GLU A 40 1.75 15.85 6.81
CA GLU A 40 2.17 14.58 6.21
C GLU A 40 1.85 14.51 4.72
N VAL A 41 2.79 13.98 3.93
CA VAL A 41 2.66 13.88 2.48
C VAL A 41 2.68 12.41 2.07
N VAL A 42 1.66 11.99 1.32
CA VAL A 42 1.66 10.65 0.71
C VAL A 42 2.61 10.64 -0.48
N ASN A 43 3.61 9.76 -0.44
CA ASN A 43 4.61 9.60 -1.49
C ASN A 43 4.19 8.52 -2.49
N VAL A 44 3.59 7.42 -2.01
CA VAL A 44 3.11 6.31 -2.85
C VAL A 44 1.73 5.87 -2.36
N ALA A 45 0.83 5.60 -3.30
CA ALA A 45 -0.51 5.10 -3.02
C ALA A 45 -0.84 3.91 -3.94
N PHE A 46 -1.33 2.83 -3.35
CA PHE A 46 -1.71 1.63 -4.10
C PHE A 46 -2.79 0.81 -3.38
N MET A 47 -3.42 -0.11 -4.09
CA MET A 47 -4.29 -1.13 -3.48
C MET A 47 -3.49 -2.41 -3.28
N GLY A 48 -3.56 -2.99 -2.08
CA GLY A 48 -2.83 -4.22 -1.75
C GLY A 48 -3.57 -5.13 -0.78
N ILE A 49 -3.09 -6.37 -0.65
CA ILE A 49 -3.61 -7.38 0.26
C ILE A 49 -2.70 -7.42 1.48
N LEU A 50 -3.21 -6.96 2.62
CA LEU A 50 -2.44 -6.93 3.87
C LEU A 50 -2.16 -8.35 4.39
N TYR A 51 -0.93 -8.58 4.85
CA TYR A 51 -0.43 -9.88 5.34
C TYR A 51 -0.58 -11.01 4.33
N TYR A 52 -0.38 -10.69 3.04
CA TYR A 52 -0.52 -11.67 1.97
C TYR A 52 0.37 -12.90 2.19
N GLN A 53 -0.26 -14.07 2.08
CA GLN A 53 0.36 -15.39 2.02
C GLN A 53 -0.26 -16.16 0.86
N VAL A 54 0.56 -16.94 0.14
CA VAL A 54 0.14 -17.65 -1.09
C VAL A 54 -1.08 -18.57 -0.87
N SER A 55 -1.25 -19.11 0.34
CA SER A 55 -2.34 -20.03 0.70
C SER A 55 -3.62 -19.34 1.18
N ALA A 56 -3.68 -18.00 1.27
CA ALA A 56 -4.85 -17.31 1.79
C ALA A 56 -6.06 -17.42 0.84
N GLN A 57 -7.16 -18.03 1.30
CA GLN A 57 -8.39 -18.23 0.52
C GLN A 57 -9.25 -16.96 0.35
N PHE A 58 -9.12 -15.99 1.27
CA PHE A 58 -9.85 -14.72 1.20
C PHE A 58 -8.86 -13.57 1.26
N THR A 59 -8.88 -12.73 0.23
CA THR A 59 -8.00 -11.57 0.13
C THR A 59 -8.86 -10.32 0.05
N GLN A 60 -8.71 -9.45 1.05
CA GLN A 60 -9.34 -8.14 1.05
C GLN A 60 -8.35 -7.12 0.53
N TRP A 61 -8.85 -6.17 -0.27
CA TRP A 61 -8.05 -5.09 -0.83
C TRP A 61 -8.08 -3.90 0.11
N TYR A 62 -6.92 -3.55 0.63
CA TYR A 62 -6.66 -2.39 1.47
C TYR A 62 -6.08 -1.27 0.59
N ALA A 63 -6.48 -0.04 0.87
CA ALA A 63 -5.77 1.13 0.40
C ALA A 63 -4.49 1.29 1.25
N THR A 64 -3.34 1.31 0.60
CA THR A 64 -2.04 1.50 1.23
C THR A 64 -1.47 2.85 0.83
N LEU A 65 -1.14 3.66 1.84
CA LEU A 65 -0.47 4.94 1.69
C LEU A 65 0.90 4.83 2.35
N ILE A 66 1.96 5.15 1.61
CA ILE A 66 3.29 5.34 2.17
C ILE A 66 3.57 6.83 2.19
N THR A 67 3.76 7.38 3.38
CA THR A 67 4.06 8.79 3.59
C THR A 67 5.55 8.99 3.83
N ASP A 68 5.95 10.21 4.14
CA ASP A 68 7.29 10.53 4.66
C ASP A 68 7.51 9.99 6.09
N GLN A 69 6.45 9.60 6.80
CA GLN A 69 6.52 9.21 8.22
C GLN A 69 6.05 7.77 8.49
N ARG A 70 5.06 7.26 7.74
CA ARG A 70 4.28 6.07 8.10
C ARG A 70 3.81 5.29 6.87
N ILE A 71 3.47 4.03 7.09
CA ILE A 71 2.68 3.21 6.18
C ILE A 71 1.28 3.08 6.80
N ILE A 72 0.26 3.55 6.09
CA ILE A 72 -1.14 3.55 6.53
C ILE A 72 -1.91 2.60 5.61
N VAL A 73 -2.59 1.62 6.19
CA VAL A 73 -3.31 0.57 5.46
C VAL A 73 -4.76 0.53 5.93
N GLY A 74 -5.68 0.88 5.04
CA GLY A 74 -7.09 1.02 5.36
C GLY A 74 -8.00 0.13 4.51
N LEU A 75 -8.83 -0.66 5.16
CA LEU A 75 -9.93 -1.38 4.53
C LEU A 75 -11.22 -0.58 4.67
N TYR A 76 -11.93 -0.43 3.54
CA TYR A 76 -13.28 0.11 3.53
C TYR A 76 -14.21 -0.79 2.74
N GLY A 77 -14.98 -1.61 3.44
CA GLY A 77 -16.03 -2.46 2.89
C GLY A 77 -17.42 -2.06 3.40
N LEU A 78 -18.45 -2.74 2.86
CA LEU A 78 -19.84 -2.51 3.28
C LEU A 78 -20.09 -2.89 4.75
N PHE A 79 -19.42 -3.95 5.23
CA PHE A 79 -19.59 -4.47 6.60
C PHE A 79 -18.33 -4.37 7.47
N ASN A 80 -17.17 -4.10 6.87
CA ASN A 80 -15.89 -4.08 7.58
C ASN A 80 -15.14 -2.78 7.30
N LYS A 81 -14.61 -2.19 8.37
CA LYS A 81 -13.63 -1.10 8.31
C LYS A 81 -12.46 -1.48 9.19
N GLU A 82 -11.26 -1.37 8.67
CA GLU A 82 -10.05 -1.69 9.41
C GLU A 82 -8.98 -0.64 9.09
N MET A 83 -8.20 -0.28 10.11
CA MET A 83 -7.08 0.63 9.96
C MET A 83 -5.86 0.04 10.65
N LYS A 84 -4.73 0.02 9.93
CA LYS A 84 -3.41 -0.32 10.47
C LYS A 84 -2.44 0.77 10.11
N ILE A 85 -1.61 1.17 11.06
CA ILE A 85 -0.64 2.24 10.91
C ILE A 85 0.68 1.68 11.42
N PHE A 86 1.72 1.81 10.60
CA PHE A 86 3.07 1.37 10.91
C PHE A 86 4.00 2.57 10.76
N ASP A 87 4.90 2.77 11.72
CA ASP A 87 5.88 3.85 11.63
C ASP A 87 6.94 3.47 10.58
N LEU A 88 7.22 4.37 9.63
CA LEU A 88 8.14 4.08 8.52
C LEU A 88 9.57 3.87 9.02
N LYS A 89 9.96 4.57 10.09
CA LYS A 89 11.29 4.45 10.74
C LYS A 89 11.57 3.03 11.23
N ASP A 90 10.54 2.22 11.45
CA ASP A 90 10.72 0.86 11.93
C ASP A 90 11.12 -0.10 10.79
N TYR A 91 11.13 0.38 9.55
CA TYR A 91 11.55 -0.37 8.37
C TYR A 91 12.75 0.32 7.72
N HIS A 92 13.81 -0.44 7.43
CA HIS A 92 15.02 0.08 6.81
C HIS A 92 15.12 -0.31 5.32
N SER A 93 14.34 -1.29 4.89
CA SER A 93 14.38 -1.79 3.51
C SER A 93 13.07 -2.43 3.08
N PHE A 94 12.96 -2.74 1.80
CA PHE A 94 11.92 -3.58 1.27
C PHE A 94 12.44 -4.48 0.15
N GLU A 95 11.75 -5.58 -0.11
CA GLU A 95 11.96 -6.47 -1.25
C GLU A 95 10.63 -6.70 -1.97
N ASN A 96 10.68 -7.08 -3.25
CA ASN A 96 9.50 -7.49 -4.02
C ASN A 96 9.72 -8.90 -4.58
N LYS A 97 8.87 -9.86 -4.20
CA LYS A 97 8.98 -11.26 -4.62
C LYS A 97 7.75 -11.73 -5.35
N ASP A 98 7.95 -12.40 -6.48
CA ASP A 98 6.87 -13.05 -7.23
C ASP A 98 6.34 -14.26 -6.46
N THR A 99 5.05 -14.26 -6.16
CA THR A 99 4.39 -15.22 -5.26
C THR A 99 3.12 -15.77 -5.89
N GLY A 100 3.22 -16.21 -7.15
CA GLY A 100 2.13 -16.84 -7.89
C GLY A 100 1.26 -15.84 -8.62
N SER A 101 0.00 -15.70 -8.20
CA SER A 101 -0.96 -14.75 -8.80
C SER A 101 -0.68 -13.30 -8.43
N TYR A 102 0.11 -13.08 -7.39
CA TYR A 102 0.47 -11.76 -6.87
C TYR A 102 1.99 -11.65 -6.75
N GLN A 103 2.45 -10.42 -6.59
CA GLN A 103 3.80 -10.13 -6.11
C GLN A 103 3.67 -9.63 -4.67
N THR A 104 4.59 -9.99 -3.79
CA THR A 104 4.61 -9.48 -2.41
C THR A 104 5.62 -8.35 -2.31
N ILE A 105 5.20 -7.19 -1.82
CA ILE A 105 6.10 -6.15 -1.31
C ILE A 105 6.29 -6.43 0.19
N THR A 106 7.51 -6.76 0.59
CA THR A 106 7.86 -7.06 1.98
C THR A 106 8.69 -5.92 2.53
N PHE A 107 8.14 -5.15 3.47
CA PHE A 107 8.89 -4.16 4.24
C PHE A 107 9.60 -4.86 5.40
N ILE A 108 10.88 -4.58 5.55
CA ILE A 108 11.80 -5.26 6.47
C ILE A 108 12.33 -4.25 7.48
N GLY A 109 12.16 -4.59 8.75
CA GLY A 109 12.60 -3.81 9.90
C GLY A 109 13.28 -4.66 10.97
N ASP A 110 13.78 -4.01 12.01
CA ASP A 110 14.43 -4.67 13.14
C ASP A 110 13.37 -5.36 14.02
N GLY A 111 13.14 -6.64 13.75
CA GLY A 111 12.21 -7.47 14.53
C GLY A 111 10.77 -7.47 14.03
N GLN A 112 10.47 -6.78 12.92
CA GLN A 112 9.15 -6.85 12.28
C GLN A 112 9.23 -6.83 10.76
N THR A 113 8.21 -7.43 10.14
CA THR A 113 8.02 -7.42 8.69
C THR A 113 6.56 -7.10 8.36
N LEU A 114 6.35 -6.44 7.23
CA LEU A 114 5.01 -6.15 6.71
C LEU A 114 4.95 -6.65 5.27
N ASN A 115 4.06 -7.61 5.01
CA ASN A 115 3.85 -8.18 3.70
C ASN A 115 2.58 -7.59 3.08
N ILE A 116 2.70 -7.01 1.88
CA ILE A 116 1.56 -6.51 1.11
C ILE A 116 1.57 -7.16 -0.27
N GLY A 117 0.54 -7.96 -0.57
CA GLY A 117 0.35 -8.54 -1.89
C GLY A 117 -0.17 -7.50 -2.87
N VAL A 118 0.42 -7.44 -4.07
CA VAL A 118 0.08 -6.48 -5.13
C VAL A 118 -0.11 -7.20 -6.45
N LEU A 119 -0.82 -6.58 -7.39
CA LEU A 119 -1.00 -7.13 -8.73
C LEU A 119 0.34 -7.18 -9.47
N LYS A 120 0.72 -8.38 -9.91
CA LYS A 120 2.02 -8.65 -10.55
C LYS A 120 2.35 -7.76 -11.74
N HIS A 121 1.35 -7.40 -12.56
CA HIS A 121 1.57 -6.67 -13.82
C HIS A 121 2.28 -5.32 -13.67
N ARG A 122 2.17 -4.65 -12.51
CA ARG A 122 2.83 -3.36 -12.22
C ARG A 122 3.67 -3.40 -10.94
N GLY A 123 3.97 -4.59 -10.40
CA GLY A 123 4.63 -4.68 -9.09
C GLY A 123 6.09 -4.23 -9.11
N ASP A 124 6.79 -4.36 -10.24
CA ASP A 124 8.16 -3.82 -10.41
C ASP A 124 8.15 -2.29 -10.54
N ASP A 125 7.16 -1.71 -11.24
CA ASP A 125 6.99 -0.25 -11.30
C ASP A 125 6.65 0.33 -9.93
N LEU A 126 5.77 -0.35 -9.17
CA LEU A 126 5.47 0.02 -7.80
C LEU A 126 6.72 -0.05 -6.91
N ALA A 127 7.53 -1.10 -7.03
CA ALA A 127 8.80 -1.21 -6.31
C ALA A 127 9.75 -0.05 -6.66
N HIS A 128 9.83 0.32 -7.94
CA HIS A 128 10.60 1.49 -8.38
C HIS A 128 10.10 2.79 -7.77
N ASP A 129 8.78 3.00 -7.71
CA ASP A 129 8.18 4.16 -7.07
C ASP A 129 8.48 4.22 -5.56
N ILE A 130 8.39 3.08 -4.87
CA ILE A 130 8.74 3.00 -3.44
C ILE A 130 10.22 3.38 -3.25
N ALA A 131 11.13 2.83 -4.07
CA ALA A 131 12.55 3.12 -3.98
C ALA A 131 12.90 4.59 -4.30
N SER A 132 12.19 5.21 -5.25
CA SER A 132 12.49 6.57 -5.71
C SER A 132 11.81 7.67 -4.88
N LYS A 133 10.72 7.36 -4.17
CA LYS A 133 9.90 8.33 -3.43
C LYS A 133 9.93 8.14 -1.91
N THR A 134 10.70 7.18 -1.41
CA THR A 134 10.85 6.91 0.03
C THR A 134 12.33 6.74 0.38
N ASN A 135 12.65 6.75 1.68
CA ASN A 135 14.01 6.49 2.17
C ASN A 135 14.31 4.99 2.37
N LEU A 136 13.42 4.09 1.93
CA LEU A 136 13.61 2.65 2.08
C LEU A 136 14.58 2.11 1.03
N LYS A 137 15.53 1.27 1.47
CA LYS A 137 16.44 0.58 0.55
C LYS A 137 15.75 -0.60 -0.12
N HIS A 138 15.74 -0.64 -1.46
CA HIS A 138 15.31 -1.83 -2.19
C HIS A 138 16.40 -2.92 -2.16
N ILE A 139 16.05 -4.10 -1.67
CA ILE A 139 16.90 -5.30 -1.69
C ILE A 139 16.32 -6.25 -2.74
N LYS A 140 17.16 -6.64 -3.71
CA LYS A 140 16.81 -7.58 -4.77
C LYS A 140 16.84 -9.02 -4.29
#